data_AF-A0A1Q7CQY6-F1
#
_entry.id   AF-A0A1Q7CQY6-F1
#
_cell.length_a   1.000
_cell.length_b   1.000
_cell.length_c   1.000
_cell.angle_alpha   90.00
_cell.angle_beta   90.00
_cell.angle_gamma   90.00
#
_symmetry.space_group_name_H-M   'P 1'
#
loop_
_entity.id
_entity.type
_entity.pdbx_description
1 polymer ?
#
loop_
_entity_poly.entity_id
_entity_poly.type
_entity_poly.pdbx_seq_one_letter_code
_entity_poly.pdbx_strand_id
1 'polypeptide(L)'
;MTSLLTEGVELFNTGRYWDAHEVWERDWTPDRKGPDSGFYKGLIQIAAGCLHYTRHNRRGAVNKWRSGTDYLRPYLPAHRGLRLAPLVESVDGFLTAMQKDDWPELQLPRIDQE
;
A
#
# COMPACT_ATOMS: atom_id res chain seq x y z
N MET A 1 14.97 -9.22 -3.44
CA MET A 1 13.49 -9.28 -3.33
C MET A 1 13.05 -10.73 -3.41
N THR A 2 12.04 -11.17 -2.65
CA THR A 2 11.38 -12.47 -2.89
C THR A 2 10.64 -12.41 -4.23
N SER A 3 10.34 -13.56 -4.84
CA SER A 3 9.52 -13.62 -6.05
C SER A 3 8.14 -13.00 -5.80
N LEU A 4 7.54 -13.29 -4.64
CA LEU A 4 6.21 -12.81 -4.25
C LEU A 4 6.17 -11.29 -4.00
N LEU A 5 7.21 -10.69 -3.42
CA LEU A 5 7.27 -9.22 -3.28
C LEU A 5 7.20 -8.52 -4.64
N THR A 6 7.96 -9.02 -5.61
CA THR A 6 8.02 -8.47 -6.98
C THR A 6 6.69 -8.66 -7.71
N GLU A 7 6.13 -9.88 -7.67
CA GLU A 7 4.82 -10.18 -8.25
C GLU A 7 3.72 -9.27 -7.68
N GLY A 8 3.69 -9.07 -6.37
CA GLY A 8 2.70 -8.18 -5.75
C GLY A 8 2.86 -6.72 -6.19
N VAL A 9 4.08 -6.25 -6.47
CA VAL A 9 4.33 -4.90 -7.03
C VAL A 9 3.78 -4.79 -8.45
N GLU A 10 4.00 -5.79 -9.29
CA GLU A 10 3.45 -5.83 -10.65
C GLU A 10 1.91 -5.81 -10.64
N LEU A 11 1.30 -6.62 -9.77
CA LEU A 11 -0.14 -6.65 -9.56
C LEU A 11 -0.66 -5.30 -9.06
N PHE A 12 0.01 -4.68 -8.08
CA PHE A 12 -0.35 -3.38 -7.54
C PHE A 12 -0.31 -2.30 -8.64
N ASN A 13 0.78 -2.25 -9.39
CA ASN A 13 1.02 -1.27 -10.45
C ASN A 13 0.10 -1.44 -11.67
N THR A 14 -0.61 -2.56 -11.78
CA THR A 14 -1.63 -2.83 -12.81
C THR A 14 -3.06 -2.72 -12.27
N GLY A 15 -3.24 -2.23 -11.04
CA GLY A 15 -4.55 -2.03 -10.43
C GLY A 15 -5.21 -3.29 -9.86
N ARG A 16 -4.47 -4.41 -9.84
CA ARG A 16 -4.91 -5.70 -9.26
C ARG A 16 -4.67 -5.71 -7.75
N TYR A 17 -5.27 -4.75 -7.05
CA TYR A 17 -4.99 -4.49 -5.63
C TYR A 17 -5.36 -5.65 -4.70
N TRP A 18 -6.44 -6.38 -5.00
CA TRP A 18 -6.79 -7.59 -4.24
C TRP A 18 -5.74 -8.67 -4.42
N ASP A 19 -5.28 -8.92 -5.64
CA ASP A 19 -4.30 -9.97 -5.90
C ASP A 19 -2.93 -9.61 -5.29
N ALA A 20 -2.54 -8.34 -5.35
CA ALA A 20 -1.35 -7.84 -4.65
C ALA A 20 -1.44 -8.05 -3.14
N HIS A 21 -2.60 -7.78 -2.53
CA HIS A 21 -2.88 -8.05 -1.12
C HIS A 21 -2.67 -9.53 -0.79
N GLU A 22 -3.30 -10.44 -1.54
CA GLU A 22 -3.21 -11.88 -1.31
C GLU A 22 -1.78 -12.40 -1.44
N VAL A 23 -1.04 -11.94 -2.46
CA VAL A 23 0.34 -12.35 -2.70
C VAL A 23 1.26 -11.91 -1.55
N TRP A 24 1.14 -10.67 -1.08
CA TRP A 24 1.93 -10.21 0.06
C TRP A 24 1.49 -10.82 1.39
N GLU A 25 0.21 -11.17 1.57
CA GLU A 25 -0.26 -11.86 2.77
C GLU A 25 0.36 -13.26 2.91
N ARG A 26 0.68 -13.93 1.80
CA ARG A 26 1.39 -15.22 1.80
C ARG A 26 2.81 -15.11 2.36
N ASP A 27 3.54 -14.05 2.01
CA ASP A 27 4.87 -13.77 2.58
C ASP A 27 4.76 -13.31 4.04
N TRP A 28 3.73 -12.51 4.36
CA TRP A 28 3.55 -11.93 5.70
C TRP A 28 3.12 -12.95 6.75
N THR A 29 2.18 -13.86 6.42
CA THR A 29 1.57 -14.80 7.36
C THR A 29 2.57 -15.67 8.14
N PRO A 30 3.57 -16.31 7.50
CA PRO A 30 4.58 -17.07 8.23
C PRO A 30 5.54 -16.17 9.04
N ASP A 31 5.75 -14.93 8.61
CA ASP A 31 6.69 -13.99 9.22
C ASP A 31 6.02 -12.86 10.03
N ARG A 32 4.80 -13.09 10.55
CA ARG A 32 4.01 -12.05 11.26
C ARG A 32 4.70 -11.42 12.47
N LYS A 33 5.75 -12.06 13.00
CA LYS A 33 6.56 -11.56 14.12
C LYS A 33 8.01 -11.23 13.72
N GLY A 34 8.33 -11.31 12.43
CA GLY A 34 9.65 -11.01 11.91
C GLY A 34 9.91 -9.52 11.72
N PRO A 35 11.16 -9.18 11.37
CA PRO A 35 11.60 -7.78 11.22
C PRO A 35 10.86 -7.04 10.10
N ASP A 36 10.36 -7.75 9.08
CA ASP A 36 9.65 -7.18 7.93
C ASP A 36 8.13 -7.24 8.08
N SER A 37 7.60 -7.71 9.22
CA SER A 37 6.16 -7.83 9.44
C SER A 37 5.43 -6.50 9.28
N GLY A 38 6.00 -5.41 9.80
CA GLY A 38 5.45 -4.05 9.64
C GLY A 38 5.43 -3.62 8.17
N PHE A 39 6.51 -3.87 7.45
CA PHE A 39 6.66 -3.53 6.03
C PHE A 39 5.59 -4.20 5.17
N TYR A 40 5.45 -5.53 5.23
CA TYR A 40 4.42 -6.22 4.45
C TYR A 40 3.02 -5.78 4.87
N LYS A 41 2.77 -5.62 6.17
CA LYS A 41 1.48 -5.12 6.64
C LYS A 41 1.17 -3.73 6.08
N GLY A 42 2.15 -2.85 5.96
CA GLY A 42 1.99 -1.54 5.32
C GLY A 42 1.55 -1.64 3.86
N LEU A 43 2.25 -2.45 3.06
CA LEU A 43 1.92 -2.70 1.64
C LEU A 43 0.50 -3.29 1.48
N ILE A 44 0.16 -4.30 2.28
CA ILE A 44 -1.14 -4.96 2.31
C ILE A 44 -2.27 -3.95 2.60
N GLN A 45 -2.09 -3.06 3.60
CA GLN A 45 -3.10 -2.05 3.93
C GLN A 45 -3.23 -0.98 2.83
N ILE A 46 -2.13 -0.56 2.20
CA ILE A 46 -2.20 0.40 1.08
C ILE A 46 -2.95 -0.20 -0.11
N ALA A 47 -2.69 -1.46 -0.47
CA ALA A 47 -3.44 -2.18 -1.50
C ALA A 47 -4.93 -2.26 -1.16
N ALA A 48 -5.28 -2.65 0.08
CA ALA A 48 -6.66 -2.64 0.54
C ALA A 48 -7.31 -1.24 0.45
N GLY A 49 -6.56 -0.17 0.77
CA GLY A 49 -7.03 1.21 0.64
C GLY A 49 -7.35 1.59 -0.81
N CYS A 50 -6.49 1.20 -1.74
CA CYS A 50 -6.72 1.40 -3.18
C CYS A 50 -7.95 0.62 -3.67
N LEU A 51 -8.14 -0.62 -3.21
CA LEU A 51 -9.35 -1.41 -3.51
C LEU A 51 -10.61 -0.72 -2.96
N HIS A 52 -10.59 -0.22 -1.73
CA HIS A 52 -11.71 0.52 -1.16
C HIS A 52 -12.03 1.80 -1.93
N TYR A 53 -10.99 2.50 -2.40
CA TYR A 53 -11.16 3.65 -3.28
C TYR A 53 -11.91 3.26 -4.56
N THR A 54 -11.48 2.22 -5.29
CA THR A 54 -12.19 1.81 -6.52
C THR A 54 -13.67 1.43 -6.29
N ARG A 55 -14.04 1.07 -5.05
CA ARG A 55 -15.40 0.73 -4.63
C ARG A 55 -16.19 1.91 -4.03
N HIS A 56 -15.69 3.15 -4.13
CA HIS A 56 -16.29 4.35 -3.54
C HIS A 56 -16.54 4.23 -2.02
N ASN A 57 -15.70 3.47 -1.32
CA ASN A 57 -15.79 3.30 0.13
C ASN A 57 -14.78 4.20 0.83
N ARG A 58 -15.16 5.47 1.06
CA ARG A 58 -14.30 6.51 1.67
C ARG A 58 -13.71 6.06 3.00
N ARG A 59 -14.55 5.59 3.91
CA ARG A 59 -14.13 5.16 5.26
C ARG A 59 -13.10 4.02 5.17
N GLY A 60 -13.34 3.05 4.31
CA GLY A 60 -12.41 1.94 4.06
C GLY A 60 -11.08 2.45 3.52
N ALA A 61 -11.11 3.31 2.50
CA ALA A 61 -9.90 3.85 1.86
C ALA A 61 -9.04 4.63 2.87
N VAL A 62 -9.64 5.59 3.58
CA VAL A 62 -8.94 6.44 4.56
C VAL A 62 -8.33 5.63 5.70
N ASN A 63 -9.10 4.69 6.29
CA ASN A 63 -8.61 3.89 7.40
C ASN A 63 -7.42 3.01 6.99
N LYS A 64 -7.50 2.42 5.80
CA LYS A 64 -6.48 1.51 5.28
C LYS A 64 -5.23 2.25 4.84
N TRP A 65 -5.37 3.37 4.14
CA TRP A 65 -4.26 4.23 3.77
C TRP A 65 -3.51 4.78 4.98
N ARG A 66 -4.22 5.32 5.98
CA ARG A 66 -3.59 5.81 7.22
C ARG A 66 -2.79 4.72 7.93
N SER A 67 -3.42 3.58 8.17
CA SER A 67 -2.73 2.45 8.82
C SER A 67 -1.54 1.96 7.99
N GLY A 68 -1.67 1.92 6.67
CA GLY A 68 -0.62 1.47 5.77
C GLY A 68 0.59 2.40 5.77
N THR A 69 0.37 3.72 5.70
CA THR A 69 1.46 4.71 5.81
C THR A 69 2.14 4.64 7.17
N ASP A 70 1.38 4.50 8.26
CA ASP A 70 1.97 4.41 9.61
C ASP A 70 2.90 3.21 9.74
N TYR A 71 2.56 2.08 9.12
CA TYR A 71 3.41 0.89 9.07
C TYR A 71 4.65 1.05 8.18
N LEU A 72 4.58 1.85 7.10
CA LEU A 72 5.71 2.03 6.18
C LEU A 72 6.69 3.13 6.61
N ARG A 73 6.27 4.12 7.42
CA ARG A 73 7.13 5.23 7.86
C ARG A 73 8.48 4.79 8.46
N PRO A 74 8.57 3.72 9.29
CA PRO A 74 9.85 3.24 9.82
C PRO A 74 10.83 2.68 8.76
N TYR A 75 10.35 2.39 7.56
CA TYR A 75 11.11 1.77 6.47
C TYR A 75 11.49 2.77 5.35
N LEU A 76 11.25 4.07 5.56
CA LEU A 76 11.62 5.11 4.61
C LEU A 76 13.16 5.32 4.57
N PRO A 77 13.71 5.78 3.42
CA PRO A 77 13.01 6.14 2.18
C PRO A 77 12.75 4.94 1.25
N ALA A 78 13.43 3.83 1.47
CA ALA A 78 13.33 2.62 0.67
C ALA A 78 13.61 1.39 1.55
N HIS A 79 12.99 0.27 1.21
CA HIS A 79 13.21 -1.01 1.90
C HIS A 79 13.01 -2.17 0.95
N ARG A 80 13.87 -3.19 1.07
CA ARG A 80 13.82 -4.40 0.23
C ARG A 80 13.83 -4.10 -1.27
N GLY A 81 14.46 -3.00 -1.72
CA GLY A 81 14.52 -2.58 -3.13
C GLY A 81 13.26 -1.86 -3.63
N LEU A 82 12.34 -1.48 -2.75
CA LEU A 82 11.17 -0.65 -3.08
C LEU A 82 11.40 0.78 -2.61
N ARG A 83 11.13 1.76 -3.47
CA ARG A 83 11.11 3.19 -3.10
C ARG A 83 9.80 3.51 -2.39
N LEU A 84 9.86 3.66 -1.07
CA LEU A 84 8.69 3.85 -0.22
C LEU A 84 8.33 5.32 0.00
N ALA A 85 9.29 6.25 -0.10
CA ALA A 85 9.02 7.67 0.09
C ALA A 85 7.97 8.22 -0.91
N PRO A 86 8.07 7.96 -2.24
CA PRO A 86 7.06 8.43 -3.19
C PRO A 86 5.68 7.80 -2.96
N LEU A 87 5.65 6.54 -2.54
CA LEU A 87 4.42 5.82 -2.21
C LEU A 87 3.72 6.46 -1.00
N VAL A 88 4.47 6.69 0.08
CA VAL A 88 3.92 7.30 1.31
C VAL A 88 3.47 8.74 1.03
N GLU A 89 4.24 9.53 0.29
CA GLU A 89 3.87 10.89 -0.09
C GLU A 89 2.58 10.94 -0.91
N SER A 90 2.43 10.04 -1.90
CA SER A 90 1.20 9.93 -2.70
C SER A 90 -0.01 9.63 -1.82
N VAL A 91 0.12 8.67 -0.90
CA VAL A 91 -0.97 8.27 0.00
C VAL A 91 -1.31 9.37 1.00
N ASP A 92 -0.34 10.11 1.52
CA ASP A 92 -0.56 11.29 2.36
C ASP A 92 -1.33 12.39 1.58
N GLY A 93 -1.03 12.56 0.30
CA GLY A 93 -1.80 13.42 -0.61
C GLY A 93 -3.26 12.96 -0.76
N PHE A 94 -3.50 11.66 -0.91
CA PHE A 94 -4.86 11.11 -0.98
C PHE A 94 -5.64 11.31 0.31
N LEU A 95 -5.00 11.12 1.46
CA LEU A 95 -5.62 11.36 2.77
C LEU A 95 -6.04 12.83 2.94
N THR A 96 -5.25 13.76 2.41
CA THR A 96 -5.60 15.18 2.36
C THR A 96 -6.80 15.42 1.43
N ALA A 97 -6.78 14.87 0.22
CA ALA A 97 -7.88 15.01 -0.74
C ALA A 97 -9.21 14.43 -0.22
N MET A 98 -9.15 13.33 0.53
CA MET A 98 -10.33 12.66 1.11
C MET A 98 -11.01 13.43 2.26
N GLN A 99 -10.43 14.55 2.72
CA GLN A 99 -11.07 15.43 3.71
C GLN A 99 -12.21 16.25 3.11
N LYS A 100 -12.24 16.41 1.78
CA LYS A 100 -13.32 17.09 1.09
C LYS A 100 -14.56 16.20 0.99
N ASP A 101 -15.73 16.82 0.91
CA ASP A 101 -17.02 16.12 0.86
C ASP A 101 -17.24 15.39 -0.47
N ASP A 102 -16.70 15.92 -1.57
CA ASP A 102 -16.74 15.31 -2.89
C ASP A 102 -15.77 14.14 -3.03
N TRP A 103 -16.09 13.19 -3.92
CA TRP A 103 -15.22 12.06 -4.20
C TRP A 103 -14.07 12.50 -5.11
N PRO A 104 -12.81 12.53 -4.63
CA PRO A 104 -11.72 13.05 -5.44
C PRO A 104 -11.32 12.05 -6.53
N GLU A 105 -11.06 12.55 -7.73
CA GLU A 105 -10.41 11.76 -8.79
C GLU A 105 -8.91 11.69 -8.51
N LEU A 106 -8.48 10.55 -7.94
CA LEU A 106 -7.09 10.27 -7.60
C LEU A 106 -6.45 9.38 -8.67
N GLN A 107 -5.27 9.77 -9.12
CA GLN A 107 -4.35 8.85 -9.77
C GLN A 107 -3.71 7.96 -8.70
N LEU A 108 -4.15 6.70 -8.62
CA LEU A 108 -3.64 5.75 -7.63
C LEU A 108 -2.13 5.53 -7.80
N PRO A 109 -1.42 5.24 -6.69
CA PRO A 109 0.02 5.34 -6.67
C PRO A 109 0.62 4.15 -7.41
N ARG A 110 1.88 4.29 -7.81
CA ARG A 110 2.72 3.18 -8.27
C ARG A 110 3.85 2.98 -7.27
N ILE A 111 4.33 1.75 -7.19
CA ILE A 111 5.51 1.39 -6.41
C ILE A 111 6.66 1.24 -7.38
N ASP A 112 7.63 2.13 -7.23
CA ASP A 112 8.86 2.06 -8.00
C ASP A 112 9.90 1.20 -7.28
N GLN A 113 10.70 0.50 -8.07
CA GLN A 113 11.83 -0.29 -7.60
C GLN A 113 13.11 0.53 -7.72
N GLU A 114 14.11 0.21 -6.89
CA GLU A 114 15.48 0.74 -6.99
C GLU A 114 16.30 0.03 -8.08
#